data_AF-I3VIJ3-F1
#
_entry.id   AF-I3VIJ3-F1
#
_cell.length_a   1.000
_cell.length_b   1.000
_cell.length_c   1.000
_cell.angle_alpha   90.00
_cell.angle_beta   90.00
_cell.angle_gamma   90.00
#
_symmetry.space_group_name_H-M   'P 1'
#
loop_
_entity.id
_entity.type
_entity.pdbx_description
1 polymer ?
#
loop_
_entity_poly.entity_id
_entity_poly.type
_entity_poly.pdbx_seq_one_letter_code
_entity_poly.pdbx_strand_id
1 'polypeptide(L)'
;MANPILVTGAAGRVGAIGRTVTELLLKQGKTVRAMVRNDDGRAQALRDMGAEVVVGNLLDLDSMHRVIAGCATMYFGMAVSDAYLAATVNTAAVAKHHGVKAFINMSQMTLSQMSITETTASPQHKLHWLAEQALNWSALPVVHVRPTVLLEGFFLIFTADSVRESNQISLPFGEGKTSPVAVEALHVCSPRCSPTRSRTLARSIT
;
A
#
# COMPACT_ATOMS: atom_id res chain seq x y z
N MET A 1 -22.60 -15.26 -3.14
CA MET A 1 -21.23 -15.23 -3.70
C MET A 1 -20.34 -14.46 -2.73
N ALA A 2 -19.08 -14.86 -2.55
CA ALA A 2 -18.16 -14.13 -1.69
C ALA A 2 -17.78 -12.79 -2.35
N ASN A 3 -17.79 -11.69 -1.59
CA ASN A 3 -17.39 -10.38 -2.11
C ASN A 3 -15.87 -10.37 -2.32
N PRO A 4 -15.36 -10.07 -3.52
CA PRO A 4 -13.93 -10.06 -3.76
C PRO A 4 -13.24 -8.95 -2.95
N ILE A 5 -12.01 -9.23 -2.50
CA ILE A 5 -11.14 -8.22 -1.92
C ILE A 5 -10.47 -7.47 -3.07
N LEU A 6 -10.72 -6.17 -3.17
CA LEU A 6 -10.07 -5.33 -4.17
C LEU A 6 -8.62 -5.04 -3.75
N VAL A 7 -7.68 -5.19 -4.67
CA VAL A 7 -6.26 -4.85 -4.49
C VAL A 7 -5.83 -3.89 -5.59
N THR A 8 -5.47 -2.66 -5.23
CA THR A 8 -4.87 -1.70 -6.17
C THR A 8 -3.35 -1.86 -6.22
N GLY A 9 -2.72 -1.39 -7.31
CA GLY A 9 -1.27 -1.52 -7.48
C GLY A 9 -0.79 -2.97 -7.63
N ALA A 10 -1.69 -3.90 -7.97
CA ALA A 10 -1.41 -5.33 -8.06
C ALA A 10 -0.34 -5.68 -9.12
N ALA A 11 -0.23 -4.87 -10.18
CA ALA A 11 0.79 -5.01 -11.23
C ALA A 11 2.03 -4.10 -11.03
N GLY A 12 2.24 -3.55 -9.83
CA GLY A 12 3.36 -2.68 -9.51
C GLY A 12 4.72 -3.40 -9.61
N ARG A 13 5.70 -2.75 -10.26
CA ARG A 13 7.08 -3.27 -10.39
C ARG A 13 7.95 -2.94 -9.17
N VAL A 14 7.72 -1.78 -8.55
CA VAL A 14 8.50 -1.28 -7.41
C VAL A 14 7.79 -1.70 -6.12
N GLY A 15 8.49 -2.48 -5.28
CA GLY A 15 7.99 -2.96 -3.99
C GLY A 15 6.99 -4.12 -4.04
N ALA A 16 6.39 -4.42 -5.20
CA ALA A 16 5.50 -5.57 -5.47
C ALA A 16 4.40 -5.89 -4.43
N ILE A 17 4.10 -4.99 -3.49
CA ILE A 17 3.21 -5.26 -2.35
C ILE A 17 1.84 -5.72 -2.82
N GLY A 18 1.25 -5.04 -3.80
CA GLY A 18 -0.05 -5.40 -4.34
C GLY A 18 -0.06 -6.82 -4.93
N ARG A 19 1.04 -7.24 -5.58
CA ARG A 19 1.19 -8.60 -6.10
C ARG A 19 1.30 -9.62 -4.97
N THR A 20 2.15 -9.37 -3.97
CA THR A 20 2.31 -10.28 -2.83
C THR A 20 1.03 -10.38 -2.00
N VAL A 21 0.34 -9.27 -1.75
CA VAL A 21 -0.97 -9.26 -1.09
C VAL A 21 -1.98 -10.08 -1.89
N THR A 22 -2.00 -9.92 -3.22
CA THR A 22 -2.86 -10.73 -4.10
C THR A 22 -2.54 -12.22 -3.96
N GLU A 23 -1.27 -12.59 -4.05
CA GLU A 23 -0.82 -13.98 -3.93
C GLU A 23 -1.19 -14.61 -2.58
N LEU A 24 -0.94 -13.91 -1.48
CA LEU A 24 -1.24 -14.38 -0.13
C LEU A 24 -2.74 -14.58 0.09
N LEU A 25 -3.56 -13.63 -0.39
CA LEU A 25 -5.02 -13.74 -0.29
C LEU A 25 -5.55 -14.92 -1.11
N LEU A 26 -5.03 -15.13 -2.32
CA LEU A 26 -5.39 -16.28 -3.16
C LEU A 26 -4.97 -17.61 -2.52
N LYS A 27 -3.75 -17.70 -1.95
CA LYS A 27 -3.29 -18.87 -1.19
C LYS A 27 -4.16 -19.19 0.02
N GLN A 28 -4.80 -18.18 0.61
CA GLN A 28 -5.77 -18.32 1.70
C GLN A 28 -7.20 -18.64 1.22
N GLY A 29 -7.40 -18.89 -0.08
CA GLY A 29 -8.70 -19.20 -0.67
C GLY A 29 -9.66 -18.01 -0.72
N LYS A 30 -9.16 -16.77 -0.65
CA LYS A 30 -9.99 -15.57 -0.81
C LYS A 30 -10.14 -15.22 -2.28
N THR A 31 -11.33 -14.75 -2.67
CA THR A 31 -11.54 -14.16 -3.99
C THR A 31 -10.89 -12.78 -4.04
N VAL A 32 -10.02 -12.54 -5.01
CA VAL A 32 -9.30 -11.27 -5.16
C VAL A 32 -9.65 -10.62 -6.49
N ARG A 33 -9.99 -9.34 -6.43
CA ARG A 33 -10.06 -8.46 -7.60
C ARG A 33 -8.81 -7.60 -7.66
N ALA A 34 -7.97 -7.81 -8.67
CA ALA A 34 -6.75 -7.07 -8.88
C ALA A 34 -6.98 -5.93 -9.88
N MET A 35 -6.82 -4.68 -9.44
CA MET A 35 -6.88 -3.53 -10.32
C MET A 35 -5.53 -3.31 -11.00
N VAL A 36 -5.56 -3.20 -12.32
CA VAL A 36 -4.39 -2.88 -13.15
C VAL A 36 -4.67 -1.63 -13.98
N ARG A 37 -3.62 -0.88 -14.35
CA ARG A 37 -3.78 0.30 -15.21
C ARG A 37 -3.91 -0.07 -16.68
N ASN A 38 -3.17 -1.09 -17.12
CA ASN A 38 -3.12 -1.55 -18.50
C ASN A 38 -3.37 -3.07 -18.52
N ASP A 39 -4.05 -3.56 -19.56
CA ASP A 39 -4.19 -5.00 -19.81
C ASP A 39 -2.95 -5.51 -20.56
N ASP A 40 -1.88 -5.78 -19.82
CA ASP A 40 -0.59 -6.24 -20.37
C ASP A 40 -0.18 -7.60 -19.77
N GLY A 41 1.04 -8.07 -20.05
CA GLY A 41 1.52 -9.35 -19.53
C GLY A 41 1.48 -9.47 -17.99
N ARG A 42 1.50 -8.35 -17.25
CA ARG A 42 1.35 -8.37 -15.78
C ARG A 42 -0.11 -8.62 -15.38
N ALA A 43 -1.06 -8.11 -16.15
CA ALA A 43 -2.47 -8.44 -15.99
C ALA A 43 -2.69 -9.93 -16.25
N GLN A 44 -2.09 -10.47 -17.32
CA GLN A 44 -2.17 -11.90 -17.60
C GLN A 44 -1.59 -12.76 -16.47
N ALA A 45 -0.41 -12.42 -15.95
CA ALA A 45 0.19 -13.14 -14.84
C ALA A 45 -0.70 -13.17 -13.57
N LEU A 46 -1.49 -12.11 -13.31
CA LEU A 46 -2.45 -12.08 -12.21
C LEU A 46 -3.66 -12.98 -12.47
N ARG A 47 -4.13 -13.06 -13.73
CA ARG A 47 -5.19 -14.00 -14.13
C ARG A 47 -4.73 -15.44 -13.99
N ASP A 48 -3.50 -15.75 -14.40
CA ASP A 48 -2.92 -17.09 -14.30
C ASP A 48 -2.78 -17.54 -12.83
N MET A 49 -2.65 -16.60 -11.90
CA MET A 49 -2.69 -16.86 -10.45
C MET A 49 -4.11 -17.09 -9.90
N GLY A 50 -5.15 -16.81 -10.67
CA GLY A 50 -6.55 -16.92 -10.28
C GLY A 50 -7.19 -15.63 -9.75
N ALA A 51 -6.55 -14.47 -9.95
CA ALA A 51 -7.18 -13.18 -9.62
C ALA A 51 -8.20 -12.76 -10.69
N GLU A 52 -9.29 -12.13 -10.27
CA GLU A 52 -10.16 -11.38 -11.16
C GLU A 52 -9.46 -10.06 -11.51
N VAL A 53 -9.03 -9.89 -12.76
CA VAL A 53 -8.34 -8.67 -13.17
C VAL A 53 -9.31 -7.66 -13.76
N VAL A 54 -9.28 -6.43 -13.23
CA VAL A 54 -10.07 -5.31 -13.74
C VAL A 54 -9.14 -4.17 -14.11
N VAL A 55 -9.29 -3.67 -15.33
CA VAL A 55 -8.57 -2.48 -15.80
C VAL A 55 -9.25 -1.23 -15.25
N GLY A 56 -8.47 -0.33 -14.67
CA GLY A 56 -9.00 0.95 -14.26
C GLY A 56 -7.97 2.04 -13.98
N ASN A 57 -8.47 3.25 -13.82
CA ASN A 57 -7.69 4.45 -13.52
C ASN A 57 -8.18 5.08 -12.22
N LEU A 58 -7.28 5.25 -11.24
CA LEU A 58 -7.60 5.86 -9.94
C LEU A 58 -8.04 7.34 -10.04
N LEU A 59 -7.72 8.00 -11.16
CA LEU A 59 -8.09 9.39 -11.41
C LEU A 59 -9.42 9.55 -12.16
N ASP A 60 -10.02 8.44 -12.59
CA ASP A 60 -11.33 8.43 -13.27
C ASP A 60 -12.39 7.80 -12.34
N LEU A 61 -13.37 8.60 -11.92
CA LEU A 61 -14.42 8.16 -11.00
C LEU A 61 -15.28 7.04 -11.60
N ASP A 62 -15.60 7.10 -12.90
CA ASP A 62 -16.42 6.08 -13.55
C ASP A 62 -15.68 4.74 -13.58
N SER A 63 -14.37 4.78 -13.83
CA SER A 63 -13.52 3.61 -13.69
C SER A 63 -13.51 3.08 -12.26
N MET A 64 -13.43 3.96 -11.25
CA MET A 64 -13.42 3.55 -9.85
C MET A 64 -14.74 2.90 -9.42
N HIS A 65 -15.88 3.36 -9.94
CA HIS A 65 -17.16 2.72 -9.67
C HIS A 65 -17.18 1.27 -10.16
N ARG A 66 -16.68 1.01 -11.37
CA ARG A 66 -16.59 -0.36 -11.92
C ARG A 66 -15.64 -1.25 -11.11
N VAL A 67 -14.51 -0.70 -10.68
CA VAL A 67 -13.49 -1.43 -9.91
C VAL A 67 -14.01 -1.81 -8.52
N ILE A 68 -14.67 -0.89 -7.81
CA ILE A 68 -15.09 -1.06 -6.41
C ILE A 68 -16.43 -1.80 -6.27
N ALA A 69 -17.30 -1.75 -7.27
CA ALA A 69 -18.64 -2.36 -7.19
C ALA A 69 -18.59 -3.83 -6.74
N GLY A 70 -19.32 -4.15 -5.66
CA GLY A 70 -19.39 -5.50 -5.10
C GLY A 70 -18.24 -5.87 -4.15
N CYS A 71 -17.27 -4.99 -3.91
CA CYS A 71 -16.19 -5.20 -2.95
C CYS A 71 -16.57 -4.66 -1.56
N ALA A 72 -16.53 -5.51 -0.53
CA ALA A 72 -16.73 -5.08 0.86
C ALA A 72 -15.41 -4.67 1.55
N THR A 73 -14.27 -5.14 1.04
CA THR A 73 -12.94 -4.89 1.59
C THR A 73 -12.01 -4.49 0.45
N MET A 74 -11.14 -3.52 0.69
CA MET A 74 -10.12 -3.15 -0.29
C MET A 74 -8.78 -2.83 0.35
N TYR A 75 -7.71 -3.17 -0.38
CA TYR A 75 -6.35 -2.73 -0.18
C TYR A 75 -6.04 -1.62 -1.18
N PHE A 76 -5.69 -0.44 -0.67
CA PHE A 76 -5.24 0.70 -1.46
C PHE A 76 -3.73 0.87 -1.32
N GLY A 77 -3.05 0.66 -2.43
CA GLY A 77 -1.65 0.98 -2.64
C GLY A 77 -1.41 1.43 -4.08
N MET A 78 -0.56 2.43 -4.26
CA MET A 78 -0.13 2.90 -5.57
C MET A 78 1.33 3.33 -5.53
N ALA A 79 1.96 3.42 -6.71
CA ALA A 79 3.31 3.92 -6.82
C ALA A 79 3.40 5.41 -6.44
N VAL A 80 4.61 5.85 -6.08
CA VAL A 80 4.96 7.25 -5.85
C VAL A 80 4.53 8.09 -7.05
N SER A 81 3.77 9.16 -6.79
CA SER A 81 3.20 10.03 -7.82
C SER A 81 2.61 11.29 -7.17
N ASP A 82 2.72 12.42 -7.88
CA ASP A 82 2.07 13.68 -7.48
C ASP A 82 0.54 13.58 -7.47
N ALA A 83 -0.01 12.59 -8.18
CA ALA A 83 -1.45 12.31 -8.22
C ALA A 83 -1.95 11.52 -7.00
N TYR A 84 -1.08 11.15 -6.05
CA TYR A 84 -1.42 10.28 -4.93
C TYR A 84 -2.61 10.80 -4.10
N LEU A 85 -2.63 12.10 -3.80
CA LEU A 85 -3.70 12.71 -3.02
C LEU A 85 -5.04 12.64 -3.77
N ALA A 86 -5.06 13.04 -5.05
CA ALA A 86 -6.26 12.99 -5.88
C ALA A 86 -6.79 11.56 -6.04
N ALA A 87 -5.90 10.60 -6.32
CA ALA A 87 -6.23 9.18 -6.40
C ALA A 87 -6.83 8.65 -5.09
N THR A 88 -6.26 9.03 -3.94
CA THR A 88 -6.77 8.62 -2.63
C THR A 88 -8.16 9.18 -2.37
N VAL A 89 -8.37 10.48 -2.63
CA VAL A 89 -9.67 11.14 -2.41
C VAL A 89 -10.75 10.56 -3.33
N ASN A 90 -10.44 10.35 -4.61
CA ASN A 90 -11.36 9.70 -5.56
C ASN A 90 -11.75 8.29 -5.07
N THR A 91 -10.75 7.51 -4.67
CA THR A 91 -10.97 6.16 -4.16
C THR A 91 -11.83 6.18 -2.90
N ALA A 92 -11.57 7.08 -1.96
CA ALA A 92 -12.36 7.24 -0.74
C ALA A 92 -13.81 7.63 -1.02
N ALA A 93 -14.03 8.58 -1.94
CA ALA A 93 -15.37 9.01 -2.32
C ALA A 93 -16.20 7.84 -2.89
N VAL A 94 -15.62 7.08 -3.82
CA VAL A 94 -16.30 5.95 -4.46
C VAL A 94 -16.45 4.75 -3.51
N ALA A 95 -15.44 4.48 -2.68
CA ALA A 95 -15.51 3.44 -1.65
C ALA A 95 -16.63 3.72 -0.63
N LYS A 96 -16.82 4.99 -0.26
CA LYS A 96 -17.92 5.41 0.62
C LYS A 96 -19.27 5.20 -0.04
N HIS A 97 -19.41 5.54 -1.32
CA HIS A 97 -20.63 5.33 -2.09
C HIS A 97 -21.04 3.84 -2.13
N HIS A 98 -20.08 2.94 -2.36
CA HIS A 98 -20.33 1.49 -2.41
C HIS A 98 -20.39 0.81 -1.03
N GLY A 99 -20.23 1.56 0.06
CA GLY A 99 -20.34 1.03 1.42
C GLY A 99 -19.21 0.06 1.80
N VAL A 100 -17.98 0.32 1.37
CA VAL A 100 -16.80 -0.46 1.76
C VAL A 100 -16.67 -0.52 3.29
N LYS A 101 -16.55 -1.73 3.83
CA LYS A 101 -16.55 -2.02 5.27
C LYS A 101 -15.16 -2.13 5.88
N ALA A 102 -14.12 -2.27 5.05
CA ALA A 102 -12.73 -2.24 5.47
C ALA A 102 -11.86 -1.66 4.36
N PHE A 103 -11.27 -0.49 4.62
CA PHE A 103 -10.36 0.19 3.70
C PHE A 103 -8.94 0.12 4.27
N ILE A 104 -8.11 -0.76 3.72
CA ILE A 104 -6.71 -0.91 4.14
C ILE A 104 -5.88 0.04 3.29
N ASN A 105 -5.39 1.12 3.88
CA ASN A 105 -4.51 2.07 3.22
C ASN A 105 -3.04 1.71 3.48
N MET A 106 -2.27 1.52 2.41
CA MET A 106 -0.81 1.39 2.50
C MET A 106 -0.16 2.77 2.59
N SER A 107 0.41 3.04 3.75
CA SER A 107 0.99 4.31 4.14
C SER A 107 2.49 4.16 4.46
N GLN A 108 3.11 5.11 5.17
CA GLN A 108 4.54 5.11 5.50
C GLN A 108 4.78 5.42 6.98
N MET A 109 5.76 4.77 7.61
CA MET A 109 6.03 4.94 9.05
C MET A 109 6.44 6.37 9.41
N THR A 110 7.15 7.07 8.52
CA THR A 110 7.58 8.47 8.72
C THR A 110 6.41 9.41 9.03
N LEU A 111 5.19 9.07 8.59
CA LEU A 111 4.00 9.87 8.88
C LEU A 111 3.60 9.85 10.36
N SER A 112 3.97 8.81 11.11
CA SER A 112 3.66 8.73 12.55
C SER A 112 4.36 9.79 13.39
N GLN A 113 5.40 10.43 12.84
CA GLN A 113 6.17 11.50 13.47
C GLN A 113 5.81 12.88 12.90
N MET A 114 4.82 12.98 12.01
CA MET A 114 4.40 14.24 11.39
C MET A 114 3.16 14.81 12.05
N SER A 115 3.11 16.13 12.17
CA SER A 115 1.97 16.90 12.64
C SER A 115 1.71 18.09 11.71
N ILE A 116 0.64 18.85 11.97
CA ILE A 116 0.36 20.07 11.21
C ILE A 116 1.48 21.12 11.34
N THR A 117 2.23 21.11 12.46
CA THR A 117 3.33 22.06 12.74
C THR A 117 4.72 21.48 12.45
N GLU A 118 4.84 20.15 12.39
CA GLU A 118 6.11 19.45 12.15
C GLU A 118 5.95 18.51 10.96
N THR A 119 6.40 18.97 9.80
CA THR A 119 6.29 18.21 8.54
C THR A 119 7.68 17.92 7.98
N THR A 120 7.72 17.37 6.76
CA THR A 120 8.95 17.01 6.05
C THR A 120 9.09 17.82 4.77
N ALA A 121 10.34 18.08 4.35
CA ALA A 121 10.63 18.73 3.09
C ALA A 121 10.28 17.85 1.87
N SER A 122 10.07 16.54 2.06
CA SER A 122 9.70 15.61 0.98
C SER A 122 8.26 15.87 0.50
N PRO A 123 8.04 16.29 -0.75
CA PRO A 123 6.70 16.49 -1.30
C PRO A 123 5.86 15.21 -1.23
N GLN A 124 6.49 14.05 -1.50
CA GLN A 124 5.79 12.77 -1.48
C GLN A 124 5.25 12.41 -0.09
N HIS A 125 6.07 12.54 0.95
CA HIS A 125 5.60 12.26 2.31
C HIS A 125 4.49 13.23 2.74
N LYS A 126 4.55 14.50 2.31
CA LYS A 126 3.47 15.47 2.54
C LYS A 126 2.16 15.02 1.88
N LEU A 127 2.20 14.52 0.65
CA LEU A 127 1.02 13.99 -0.04
C LEU A 127 0.44 12.77 0.69
N HIS A 128 1.28 11.84 1.16
CA HIS A 128 0.84 10.70 1.94
C HIS A 128 0.23 11.11 3.29
N TRP A 129 0.81 12.10 3.97
CA TRP A 129 0.24 12.63 5.22
C TRP A 129 -1.15 13.23 4.99
N LEU A 130 -1.30 14.08 3.98
CA LEU A 130 -2.58 14.69 3.61
C LEU A 130 -3.63 13.65 3.21
N ALA A 131 -3.20 12.60 2.51
CA ALA A 131 -4.06 11.48 2.12
C ALA A 131 -4.58 10.71 3.34
N GLU A 132 -3.76 10.48 4.38
CA GLU A 132 -4.25 9.92 5.64
C GLU A 132 -5.28 10.84 6.32
N GLN A 133 -5.04 12.15 6.34
CA GLN A 133 -6.02 13.09 6.90
C GLN A 133 -7.35 13.02 6.16
N ALA A 134 -7.32 13.05 4.82
CA ALA A 134 -8.51 12.95 3.99
C ALA A 134 -9.27 11.63 4.22
N LEU A 135 -8.56 10.51 4.35
CA LEU A 135 -9.15 9.21 4.67
C LEU A 135 -9.78 9.20 6.07
N ASN A 136 -9.12 9.76 7.08
CA ASN A 136 -9.67 9.87 8.43
C ASN A 136 -10.94 10.73 8.46
N TRP A 137 -11.02 11.79 7.64
CA TRP A 137 -12.21 12.64 7.53
C TRP A 137 -13.34 12.01 6.72
N SER A 138 -13.06 10.96 5.92
CA SER A 138 -14.04 10.36 5.01
C SER A 138 -15.17 9.59 5.71
N ALA A 139 -15.01 9.27 7.00
CA ALA A 139 -15.86 8.37 7.79
C ALA A 139 -15.89 6.91 7.29
N LEU A 140 -14.96 6.53 6.41
CA LEU A 140 -14.72 5.13 6.07
C LEU A 140 -14.06 4.39 7.26
N PRO A 141 -14.30 3.07 7.38
CA PRO A 141 -13.56 2.20 8.30
C PRO A 141 -12.14 1.94 7.75
N VAL A 142 -11.25 2.92 7.93
CA VAL A 142 -9.88 2.89 7.40
C VAL A 142 -8.90 2.28 8.39
N VAL A 143 -8.02 1.42 7.89
CA VAL A 143 -6.85 0.90 8.60
C VAL A 143 -5.59 1.33 7.86
N HIS A 144 -4.78 2.16 8.50
CA HIS A 144 -3.49 2.59 7.96
C HIS A 144 -2.40 1.58 8.32
N VAL A 145 -1.83 0.92 7.30
CA VAL A 145 -0.64 0.08 7.45
C VAL A 145 0.57 0.94 7.14
N ARG A 146 1.43 1.18 8.13
CA ARG A 146 2.57 2.10 8.04
C ARG A 146 3.92 1.35 8.14
N PRO A 147 4.39 0.70 7.05
CA PRO A 147 5.72 0.10 7.03
C PRO A 147 6.82 1.17 7.06
N THR A 148 7.98 0.78 7.59
CA THR A 148 9.23 1.54 7.66
C THR A 148 9.84 1.79 6.27
N VAL A 149 10.37 0.74 5.66
CA VAL A 149 10.99 0.65 4.34
C VAL A 149 10.75 -0.77 3.87
N LEU A 150 10.28 -0.99 2.65
CA LEU A 150 10.06 -2.33 2.13
C LEU A 150 11.34 -2.84 1.47
N LEU A 151 11.83 -3.97 1.96
CA LEU A 151 13.13 -4.52 1.64
C LEU A 151 13.29 -4.75 0.12
N GLU A 152 12.22 -5.22 -0.53
CA GLU A 152 12.16 -5.67 -1.91
C GLU A 152 12.19 -4.50 -2.91
N GLY A 153 11.47 -3.40 -2.64
CA GLY A 153 11.49 -2.22 -3.51
C GLY A 153 12.71 -1.34 -3.28
N PHE A 154 13.21 -1.33 -2.04
CA PHE A 154 14.24 -0.40 -1.59
C PHE A 154 15.65 -0.87 -1.96
N PHE A 155 15.99 -2.14 -1.75
CA PHE A 155 17.31 -2.65 -2.16
C PHE A 155 17.44 -2.71 -3.68
N LEU A 156 16.44 -3.22 -4.39
CA LEU A 156 16.53 -3.39 -5.85
C LEU A 156 16.69 -2.07 -6.62
N ILE A 157 16.22 -0.94 -6.10
CA ILE A 157 16.32 0.37 -6.77
C ILE A 157 17.60 1.12 -6.41
N PHE A 158 18.01 1.09 -5.13
CA PHE A 158 19.11 1.93 -4.67
C PHE A 158 20.47 1.23 -4.65
N THR A 159 20.51 -0.11 -4.68
CA THR A 159 21.76 -0.86 -4.50
C THR A 159 22.19 -1.63 -5.74
N ALA A 160 21.36 -1.70 -6.79
CA ALA A 160 21.68 -2.51 -7.98
C ALA A 160 22.95 -2.01 -8.69
N ASP A 161 23.08 -0.70 -8.88
CA ASP A 161 24.24 -0.11 -9.55
C ASP A 161 25.48 -0.09 -8.65
N SER A 162 25.33 0.24 -7.35
CA SER A 162 26.45 0.22 -6.40
C SER A 162 27.03 -1.18 -6.19
N VAL A 163 26.17 -2.21 -6.14
CA VAL A 163 26.64 -3.60 -6.01
C VAL A 163 27.35 -4.04 -7.30
N ARG A 164 26.86 -3.63 -8.47
CA ARG A 164 27.48 -3.97 -9.76
C ARG A 164 28.83 -3.26 -9.96
N GLU A 165 28.94 -2.00 -9.58
CA GLU A 165 30.10 -1.16 -9.90
C GLU A 165 31.19 -1.18 -8.83
N SER A 166 30.80 -1.26 -7.55
CA SER A 166 31.74 -1.13 -6.43
C SER A 166 31.66 -2.27 -5.40
N ASN A 167 30.81 -3.28 -5.65
CA ASN A 167 30.56 -4.39 -4.74
C ASN A 167 30.13 -3.92 -3.33
N GLN A 168 29.42 -2.79 -3.28
CA GLN A 168 28.96 -2.16 -2.04
C GLN A 168 27.44 -1.92 -2.09
N ILE A 169 26.82 -1.97 -0.91
CA ILE A 169 25.41 -1.60 -0.72
C ILE A 169 25.40 -0.15 -0.23
N SER A 170 25.26 0.79 -1.16
CA SER A 170 25.22 2.23 -0.85
C SER A 170 23.76 2.68 -0.75
N LEU A 171 23.37 3.26 0.39
CA LEU A 171 22.01 3.70 0.66
C LEU A 171 22.00 5.19 1.04
N PRO A 172 21.04 6.00 0.53
CA PRO A 172 21.00 7.44 0.75
C PRO A 172 20.42 7.79 2.14
N PHE A 173 20.93 7.15 3.19
CA PHE A 173 20.43 7.30 4.56
C PHE A 173 21.29 8.19 5.45
N GLY A 174 22.55 8.44 5.08
CA GLY A 174 23.51 9.06 6.01
C GLY A 174 23.53 8.29 7.33
N GLU A 175 23.38 9.01 8.45
CA GLU A 175 23.29 8.43 9.81
C GLU A 175 21.86 7.97 10.20
N GLY A 176 20.90 8.04 9.26
CA GLY A 176 19.51 7.68 9.50
C GLY A 176 19.33 6.18 9.74
N LYS A 177 18.68 5.81 10.85
CA LYS A 177 18.33 4.42 11.15
C LYS A 177 17.03 4.04 10.44
N THR A 178 17.03 2.92 9.73
CA THR A 178 15.84 2.30 9.14
C THR A 178 15.68 0.87 9.62
N SER A 179 14.45 0.35 9.67
CA SER A 179 14.15 -1.05 10.03
C SER A 179 13.37 -1.71 8.90
N PRO A 180 14.02 -2.15 7.81
CA PRO A 180 13.31 -2.63 6.64
C PRO A 180 12.42 -3.84 6.95
N VAL A 181 11.22 -3.88 6.39
CA VAL A 181 10.23 -4.96 6.58
C VAL A 181 10.06 -5.68 5.24
N ALA A 182 10.13 -7.01 5.27
CA ALA A 182 9.79 -7.82 4.11
C ALA A 182 8.28 -7.72 3.84
N VAL A 183 7.88 -7.63 2.57
CA VAL A 183 6.46 -7.54 2.17
C VAL A 183 5.65 -8.70 2.73
N GLU A 184 6.25 -9.89 2.83
CA GLU A 184 5.64 -11.09 3.40
C GLU A 184 5.24 -10.89 4.87
N ALA A 185 6.02 -10.16 5.67
CA ALA A 185 5.72 -9.94 7.09
C ALA A 185 4.44 -9.10 7.33
N LEU A 186 3.93 -8.39 6.31
CA LEU A 186 2.70 -7.61 6.41
C LEU A 186 1.45 -8.49 6.60
N HIS A 187 1.51 -9.79 6.25
CA HIS A 187 0.39 -10.71 6.42
C HIS A 187 0.06 -10.99 7.91
N VAL A 188 1.00 -10.71 8.82
CA VAL A 188 0.86 -11.02 10.26
C VAL A 188 0.07 -9.93 11.00
N CYS A 189 -0.10 -8.73 10.42
CA CYS A 189 -0.93 -7.66 10.98
C CYS A 189 -2.43 -7.86 10.70
N SER A 190 -2.96 -9.00 11.16
CA SER A 190 -4.40 -9.27 11.36
C SER A 190 -4.89 -8.52 12.63
N PRO A 191 -6.20 -8.23 12.83
CA PRO A 191 -6.70 -7.12 13.68
C PRO A 191 -6.60 -7.35 15.21
N ARG A 192 -5.66 -8.16 15.67
CA ARG A 192 -5.40 -8.44 17.10
C ARG A 192 -4.37 -7.51 17.75
N CYS A 193 -3.93 -6.45 17.07
CA CYS A 193 -3.04 -5.44 17.65
C CYS A 193 -3.84 -4.30 18.29
N SER A 194 -4.19 -4.45 19.57
CA SER A 194 -4.62 -3.34 20.41
C SER A 194 -3.49 -2.31 20.57
N PRO A 195 -3.78 -1.00 20.58
CA PRO A 195 -2.78 0.08 20.58
C PRO A 195 -1.90 0.14 21.85
N THR A 196 -2.17 -0.67 22.86
CA THR A 196 -1.51 -0.62 24.18
C THR A 196 -0.21 -1.41 24.28
N ARG A 197 0.11 -2.30 23.34
CA ARG A 197 1.32 -3.18 23.42
C ARG A 197 2.56 -2.67 22.68
N SER A 198 2.48 -1.61 21.88
CA SER A 198 3.64 -1.09 21.14
C SER A 198 4.65 -0.32 21.99
N ARG A 199 4.29 0.08 23.23
CA ARG A 199 5.20 0.80 24.13
C ARG A 199 6.21 -0.10 24.87
N THR A 200 5.98 -1.41 24.95
CA THR A 200 6.78 -2.27 25.84
C THR A 200 8.01 -2.90 25.18
N LEU A 201 8.05 -3.04 23.84
CA LEU A 201 9.18 -3.68 23.17
C LEU A 201 10.41 -2.77 22.98
N ALA A 202 10.26 -1.46 23.13
CA ALA A 202 11.36 -0.49 22.94
C ALA A 202 12.29 -0.32 24.16
N ARG A 203 12.11 -1.11 25.23
CA ARG A 203 12.90 -0.99 26.48
C ARG A 203 13.84 -2.15 26.78
N SER A 204 13.99 -3.13 25.90
CA SER A 204 14.77 -4.34 26.20
C SER A 204 15.92 -4.64 25.23
N ILE A 205 16.36 -3.65 24.46
CA ILE A 205 17.61 -3.75 23.70
C ILE A 205 18.48 -2.56 24.11
N THR A 206 19.18 -2.74 25.22
CA THR A 206 20.39 -2.00 25.61
C THR A 206 21.33 -3.02 26.19
#